data_AF-T1BK58-F1
#
_entry.id   AF-T1BK58-F1
#
_cell.length_a   1.000
_cell.length_b   1.000
_cell.length_c   1.000
_cell.angle_alpha   90.00
_cell.angle_beta   90.00
_cell.angle_gamma   90.00
#
_symmetry.space_group_name_H-M   'P 1'
#
loop_
_entity.id
_entity.type
_entity.pdbx_description
1 polymer ?
#
loop_
_entity_poly.entity_id
_entity_poly.type
_entity_poly.pdbx_seq_one_letter_code
_entity_poly.pdbx_strand_id
1 'polypeptide(L)' 'MTTQCLEGIADPFVYATGRELHRAGVLFLDDLLPETAYVKLLWALGHASSPDDVRSLLRLDRAGEFVARHQTRGEE' A
#
# COMPACT_ATOMS: atom_id res chain seq x y z
N MET A 1 -1.46 -2.32 -5.10
CA MET A 1 -2.36 -1.30 -5.61
C MET A 1 -2.26 -0.10 -4.69
N THR A 2 -2.00 1.03 -5.30
CA THR A 2 -2.02 2.37 -4.72
C THR A 2 -3.08 3.20 -5.47
N THR A 3 -3.35 4.41 -5.00
CA THR A 3 -4.27 5.35 -5.65
C THR A 3 -3.50 6.37 -6.51
N GLN A 4 -4.16 6.93 -7.53
CA GLN A 4 -3.63 8.07 -8.30
C GLN A 4 -3.68 9.37 -7.50
N CYS A 5 -4.59 9.47 -6.53
CA CYS A 5 -4.62 10.58 -5.59
C CYS A 5 -3.43 10.43 -4.64
N LEU A 6 -2.55 11.43 -4.58
CA LEU A 6 -1.36 11.37 -3.72
C LEU A 6 -1.71 11.36 -2.23
N GLU A 7 -2.85 11.94 -1.86
CA GLU A 7 -3.35 12.00 -0.50
C GLU A 7 -4.50 11.01 -0.32
N GLY A 8 -4.45 10.24 0.78
CA GLY A 8 -5.52 9.34 1.20
C GLY A 8 -5.10 7.87 1.27
N ILE A 9 -6.07 7.01 1.62
CA ILE A 9 -5.86 5.58 1.89
C ILE A 9 -6.63 4.75 0.86
N ALA A 10 -5.95 3.81 0.22
CA ALA A 10 -6.56 2.87 -0.72
C ALA A 10 -7.23 1.68 0.01
N ASP A 11 -8.53 1.81 0.32
CA ASP A 11 -9.32 0.78 0.98
C ASP A 11 -10.14 -0.08 -0.03
N PRO A 12 -9.89 -1.40 -0.13
CA PRO A 12 -10.63 -2.28 -1.02
C PRO A 12 -12.08 -2.57 -0.58
N PHE A 13 -12.46 -2.33 0.67
CA PHE A 13 -13.73 -2.82 1.22
C PHE A 13 -14.92 -1.88 1.01
N VAL A 14 -14.67 -0.64 0.62
CA VAL A 14 -15.72 0.38 0.39
C VAL A 14 -16.59 0.03 -0.82
N TYR A 15 -15.97 -0.15 -1.99
CA TYR A 15 -16.68 -0.35 -3.27
C TYR A 15 -16.65 -1.81 -3.74
N ALA A 16 -17.66 -2.21 -4.53
CA ALA A 16 -17.75 -3.57 -5.06
C ALA A 16 -16.52 -3.96 -5.88
N THR A 17 -16.04 -3.05 -6.73
CA THR A 17 -14.85 -3.22 -7.57
C THR A 17 -13.58 -3.43 -6.75
N GLY A 18 -13.42 -2.70 -5.63
CA GLY A 18 -12.31 -2.91 -4.70
C GLY A 18 -12.30 -4.31 -4.10
N ARG A 19 -13.48 -4.81 -3.70
CA ARG A 19 -13.63 -6.17 -3.16
C ARG A 19 -13.36 -7.23 -4.21
N GLU A 20 -13.74 -7.00 -5.47
CA GLU A 20 -13.42 -7.90 -6.58
C GLU A 20 -11.91 -8.00 -6.83
N LEU A 21 -11.21 -6.86 -6.87
CA LEU A 21 -9.75 -6.84 -7.02
C LEU A 21 -9.05 -7.53 -5.84
N HIS A 22 -9.52 -7.30 -4.62
CA HIS A 22 -8.99 -7.97 -3.44
C HIS A 22 -9.17 -9.50 -3.53
N ARG A 23 -10.36 -9.98 -3.93
CA ARG A 23 -10.60 -11.42 -4.16
C ARG A 23 -9.75 -12.00 -5.27
N ALA A 24 -9.40 -11.21 -6.28
CA ALA A 24 -8.46 -11.60 -7.34
C ALA A 24 -6.99 -11.64 -6.88
N GLY A 25 -6.70 -11.32 -5.61
CA GLY A 25 -5.35 -11.40 -5.03
C GLY A 25 -4.53 -10.11 -5.11
N VAL A 26 -5.15 -8.99 -5.52
CA VAL A 26 -4.51 -7.67 -5.52
C VAL A 26 -4.19 -7.24 -4.09
N LEU A 27 -2.93 -6.91 -3.85
CA LEU A 27 -2.45 -6.38 -2.57
C LEU A 27 -2.67 -4.87 -2.54
N PHE A 28 -3.50 -4.36 -1.63
CA PHE A 28 -3.65 -2.93 -1.37
C PHE A 28 -2.58 -2.49 -0.37
N LEU A 29 -1.99 -1.32 -0.62
CA LEU A 29 -0.86 -0.75 0.14
C LEU A 29 -1.27 0.54 0.87
N ASP A 30 -2.53 0.61 1.32
CA ASP A 30 -3.05 1.67 2.20
C ASP A 30 -2.70 3.10 1.72
N ASP A 31 -1.93 3.87 2.49
CA ASP A 31 -1.55 5.26 2.22
C ASP A 31 -0.21 5.41 1.49
N LEU A 32 0.40 4.30 1.04
CA LEU A 32 1.72 4.32 0.43
C LEU A 32 1.70 5.07 -0.90
N LEU A 33 2.59 6.07 -1.06
CA LEU A 33 2.77 6.78 -2.32
C LEU A 33 3.09 5.81 -3.47
N PRO A 34 2.53 6.02 -4.69
CA PRO A 34 2.77 5.13 -5.83
C PRO A 34 4.26 4.91 -6.15
N GLU A 35 5.07 5.97 -6.08
CA GLU A 35 6.51 5.94 -6.33
C GLU A 35 7.24 5.13 -5.26
N THR A 36 6.89 5.33 -3.99
CA THR A 36 7.46 4.58 -2.87
C THR A 36 7.07 3.10 -2.95
N ALA A 37 5.82 2.80 -3.29
CA ALA A 37 5.35 1.44 -3.52
C ALA A 37 6.11 0.74 -4.65
N TYR A 38 6.42 1.46 -5.73
CA TYR A 38 7.20 0.92 -6.84
C TYR A 38 8.63 0.57 -6.42
N VAL A 39 9.36 1.51 -5.80
CA VAL A 39 10.73 1.27 -5.33
C VAL A 39 10.77 0.16 -4.27
N LYS A 40 9.80 0.16 -3.35
CA LYS A 40 9.67 -0.87 -2.31
C LYS A 40 9.40 -2.25 -2.90
N LEU A 41 8.61 -2.35 -3.98
CA LEU A 41 8.40 -3.61 -4.70
C LEU A 41 9.70 -4.13 -5.32
N LEU A 42 10.49 -3.27 -5.99
CA LEU A 42 11.79 -3.66 -6.53
C LEU A 42 12.72 -4.18 -5.42
N TRP A 43 12.75 -3.48 -4.29
CA TRP A 43 13.51 -3.89 -3.12
C TRP A 43 13.02 -5.24 -2.55
N ALA A 44 11.70 -5.41 -2.37
CA ALA A 44 11.11 -6.62 -1.82
C ALA A 44 11.37 -7.84 -2.72
N LEU A 45 11.26 -7.69 -4.03
CA LEU A 45 11.57 -8.75 -5.01
C LEU A 45 13.05 -9.17 -4.97
N GLY A 46 13.97 -8.25 -4.62
CA GLY A 46 15.38 -8.58 -4.43
C GLY A 46 15.70 -9.30 -3.12
N HIS A 47 14.78 -9.33 -2.15
CA HIS A 47 15.00 -9.90 -0.81
C HIS A 47 14.04 -11.05 -0.45
N ALA A 48 13.01 -11.29 -1.27
CA ALA A 48 12.01 -12.32 -1.04
C ALA A 48 12.38 -13.64 -1.74
N SER A 49 12.00 -14.76 -1.13
CA SER A 49 12.14 -16.10 -1.73
C SER A 49 10.82 -16.64 -2.30
N SER A 50 9.69 -16.01 -1.94
CA SER A 50 8.35 -16.40 -2.39
C SER A 50 7.43 -15.19 -2.59
N PRO A 51 6.32 -15.34 -3.34
CA PRO A 51 5.31 -14.28 -3.45
C PRO A 51 4.72 -13.84 -2.11
N ASP A 52 4.57 -14.76 -1.15
CA ASP A 52 4.06 -14.44 0.19
C ASP A 52 5.08 -13.63 1.01
N ASP A 53 6.38 -13.89 0.84
CA ASP A 53 7.43 -13.05 1.42
C ASP A 53 7.37 -11.63 0.83
N VAL A 54 7.17 -11.50 -0.49
CA VAL A 54 7.01 -10.18 -1.13
C VAL A 54 5.83 -9.43 -0.52
N ARG A 55 4.67 -10.10 -0.35
CA ARG A 55 3.48 -9.49 0.28
C ARG A 55 3.78 -9.03 1.71
N SER A 56 4.54 -9.82 2.46
CA SER A 56 4.92 -9.51 3.84
C SER A 56 5.89 -8.32 3.91
N LEU A 57 6.91 -8.32 3.04
CA LEU A 57 7.89 -7.24 2.95
C LEU A 57 7.26 -5.91 2.49
N LEU A 58 6.30 -5.95 1.58
CA LEU A 58 5.58 -4.75 1.14
C LEU A 58 4.74 -4.11 2.24
N ARG A 59 4.19 -4.91 3.18
CA ARG A 59 3.38 -4.43 4.31
C ARG A 59 4.19 -4.08 5.55
N LEU A 60 5.44 -4.50 5.63
CA LEU A 60 6.33 -4.13 6.72
C LEU A 60 6.69 -2.65 6.62
N ASP A 61 6.28 -1.83 7.58
CA ASP A 61 6.80 -0.47 7.72
C ASP A 61 8.30 -0.53 8.08
N ARG A 62 9.15 0.05 7.25
CA ARG A 62 10.61 -0.05 7.39
C ARG A 62 11.31 1.30 7.51
N ALA A 63 10.73 2.35 6.95
CA ALA A 63 11.29 3.70 6.88
C ALA A 63 10.24 4.79 7.20
N GLY A 64 9.09 4.43 7.77
CA GLY A 64 8.00 5.37 8.07
C GLY A 64 7.14 5.68 6.84
N GLU A 65 7.07 4.75 5.89
CA GLU A 65 6.32 4.92 4.65
C GLU A 65 4.81 4.64 4.79
N PHE A 66 4.36 4.18 5.96
CA PHE A 66 2.96 3.99 6.30
C PHE A 66 2.54 4.89 7.46
N VAL A 67 1.34 5.45 7.35
CA VAL A 67 0.73 6.27 8.40
C VAL A 67 -0.53 5.58 8.91
N ALA A 68 -0.52 5.20 10.19
CA ALA A 68 -1.68 4.53 10.82
C ALA A 68 -2.96 5.40 10.84
N ARG A 69 -2.81 6.73 10.84
CA ARG A 69 -3.92 7.68 10.79
C ARG A 69 -3.46 9.02 10.22
N HIS A 70 -4.10 9.48 9.16
CA HIS A 70 -3.94 10.86 8.70
C HIS A 70 -4.49 11.84 9.74
N GLN A 71 -3.66 12.80 10.13
CA GLN A 71 -4.07 13.92 10.95
C GLN A 71 -4.60 15.03 10.03
N THR A 72 -5.74 15.62 10.39
CA THR A 72 -6.15 16.88 9.78
C THR A 72 -5.16 17.94 10.22
N ARG A 73 -4.42 18.54 9.29
CA ARG A 73 -3.70 19.77 9.58
C ARG A 73 -4.76 20.81 9.96
N GLY A 74 -4.73 21.27 11.20
CA GLY A 74 -5.53 22.42 11.61
C GLY A 74 -5.14 23.60 10.72
N GLU A 75 -6.14 24.32 10.22
CA GLU A 75 -5.92 25.61 9.59
C GLU A 75 -5.49 26.58 10.72
N GLU A 76 -4.23 27.05 10.67
CA GLU A 76 -3.82 28.27 11.38
C GLU A 76 -4.19 29.50 10.54
#